data_AF-A0A9D8WR01-F1
#
_entry.id   AF-A0A9D8WR01-F1
#
_cell.length_a   1.000
_cell.length_b   1.000
_cell.length_c   1.000
_cell.angle_alpha   90.00
_cell.angle_beta   90.00
_cell.angle_gamma   90.00
#
_symmetry.space_group_name_H-M   'P 1'
#
loop_
_entity.id
_entity.type
_entity.pdbx_description
1 polymer ?
#
loop_
_entity_poly.entity_id
_entity_poly.type
_entity_poly.pdbx_seq_one_letter_code
_entity_poly.pdbx_strand_id
1 'polypeptide(L)'
;MLNKTETRVMSYIFEKCKGENKGIFTPKELLTALMPKYEITAKQLDVVVSNLALDDYIECEKKEKNGKVYFLVSLTMRGAAFDRERQSQKRQMMRSLLWKLGLTVGGAILAFVLGVILNRIFGK
;
A
#
# COMPACT_ATOMS: atom_id res chain seq x y z
N MET A 1 5.97 -1.86 -6.87
CA MET A 1 4.63 -1.66 -6.25
C MET A 1 4.45 -2.82 -5.29
N LEU A 2 4.30 -2.57 -3.98
CA LEU A 2 4.23 -3.66 -3.02
C LEU A 2 2.98 -4.52 -3.22
N ASN A 3 3.14 -5.82 -3.09
CA ASN A 3 2.01 -6.75 -3.02
C ASN A 3 1.20 -6.53 -1.74
N LYS A 4 -0.02 -7.07 -1.65
CA LYS A 4 -0.91 -6.94 -0.48
C LYS A 4 -0.26 -7.48 0.79
N THR A 5 0.47 -8.58 0.69
CA THR A 5 1.22 -9.21 1.80
C THR A 5 2.40 -8.34 2.23
N GLU A 6 3.25 -7.92 1.29
CA GLU A 6 4.38 -7.01 1.53
C GLU A 6 3.93 -5.69 2.14
N THR A 7 2.85 -5.10 1.62
CA THR A 7 2.22 -3.88 2.17
C THR A 7 1.80 -4.08 3.62
N ARG A 8 1.26 -5.26 3.97
CA ARG A 8 0.81 -5.57 5.33
C ARG A 8 1.98 -5.75 6.28
N VAL A 9 3.01 -6.51 5.87
CA VAL A 9 4.25 -6.68 6.64
C VAL A 9 4.92 -5.33 6.86
N MET A 10 5.06 -4.52 5.81
CA MET A 10 5.64 -3.19 5.89
C MET A 10 4.84 -2.27 6.81
N SER A 11 3.51 -2.31 6.75
CA SER A 11 2.66 -1.51 7.65
C SER A 11 2.90 -1.89 9.11
N TYR A 12 3.02 -3.19 9.41
CA TYR A 12 3.27 -3.67 10.76
C TYR A 12 4.65 -3.26 11.27
N ILE A 13 5.70 -3.43 10.44
CA ILE A 13 7.06 -3.00 10.76
C ILE A 13 7.09 -1.48 11.01
N PHE A 14 6.46 -0.70 10.14
CA PHE A 14 6.39 0.75 10.28
C PHE A 14 5.69 1.18 11.57
N GLU A 15 4.56 0.56 11.93
CA GLU A 15 3.85 0.86 13.18
C GLU A 15 4.70 0.51 14.41
N LYS A 16 5.40 -0.61 14.39
CA LYS A 16 6.28 -1.06 15.49
C LYS A 16 7.56 -0.23 15.62
N CYS A 17 8.10 0.26 14.51
CA CYS A 17 9.30 1.10 14.48
C CYS A 17 8.98 2.61 14.54
N LYS A 18 7.71 2.97 14.79
CA LYS A 18 7.26 4.36 14.91
C LYS A 18 7.89 5.01 16.15
N GLY A 19 9.02 5.68 15.94
CA GLY A 19 9.77 6.38 17.00
C GLY A 19 11.28 6.19 16.85
N GLU A 20 11.74 4.96 16.66
CA GLU A 20 13.18 4.64 16.69
C GLU A 20 13.77 4.22 15.33
N ASN A 21 12.97 4.20 14.25
CA ASN A 21 13.37 3.77 12.88
C ASN A 21 14.05 2.39 12.81
N LYS A 22 14.07 1.64 13.92
CA LYS A 22 14.69 0.34 14.08
C LYS A 22 13.78 -0.52 14.93
N GLY A 23 13.82 -1.82 14.71
CA GLY A 23 13.00 -2.78 15.44
C GLY A 23 13.57 -4.19 15.35
N ILE A 24 13.28 -4.98 16.36
CA ILE A 24 13.64 -6.40 16.40
C ILE A 24 12.36 -7.20 16.29
N PHE A 25 12.30 -8.09 15.32
CA PHE A 25 11.12 -8.89 15.03
C PHE A 25 11.45 -10.37 15.06
N THR A 26 10.53 -11.16 15.62
CA THR A 26 10.62 -12.63 15.54
C THR A 26 9.84 -13.10 14.31
N PRO A 27 10.27 -14.15 13.58
CA PRO A 27 9.50 -14.70 12.45
C PRO A 27 8.04 -14.99 12.81
N LYS A 28 7.80 -15.52 14.02
CA LYS A 28 6.45 -15.78 14.53
C LYS A 28 5.62 -14.50 14.68
N GLU A 29 6.21 -13.41 15.16
CA GLU A 29 5.51 -12.14 15.36
C GLU A 29 5.04 -11.56 14.02
N LEU A 30 5.89 -11.60 13.00
CA LEU A 30 5.53 -11.17 11.64
C LEU A 30 4.44 -12.06 11.03
N LEU A 31 4.52 -13.39 11.21
CA LEU A 31 3.47 -14.32 10.76
C LEU A 31 2.13 -14.05 11.47
N THR A 32 2.14 -13.79 12.77
CA THR A 32 0.93 -13.45 13.53
C THR A 32 0.31 -12.14 13.06
N ALA A 33 1.11 -11.14 12.67
CA ALA A 33 0.61 -9.87 12.14
C ALA A 33 -0.14 -10.00 10.78
N LEU A 34 0.10 -11.09 10.06
CA LEU A 34 -0.51 -11.39 8.76
C LEU A 34 -1.81 -12.19 8.90
N MET A 35 -1.94 -13.00 9.95
CA MET A 35 -3.15 -13.74 10.26
C MET A 35 -4.27 -12.83 10.80
N PRO A 36 -5.54 -13.16 10.52
CA PRO A 36 -6.04 -14.29 9.73
C PRO A 36 -6.13 -14.01 8.22
N LYS A 37 -5.78 -12.80 7.77
CA LYS A 37 -6.11 -12.33 6.42
C LYS A 37 -5.21 -12.92 5.33
N TYR A 38 -3.98 -13.30 5.68
CA TYR A 38 -3.01 -13.89 4.76
C TYR A 38 -2.34 -15.08 5.46
N GLU A 39 -2.70 -16.30 5.07
CA GLU A 39 -1.96 -17.50 5.45
C GLU A 39 -0.71 -17.59 4.58
N ILE A 40 0.45 -17.32 5.16
CA ILE A 40 1.74 -17.47 4.49
C ILE A 40 2.69 -18.34 5.32
N THR A 41 3.52 -19.12 4.63
CA THR A 41 4.53 -19.98 5.26
C THR A 41 5.77 -19.16 5.65
N ALA A 42 6.57 -19.64 6.62
CA ALA A 42 7.84 -19.01 7.00
C ALA A 42 8.78 -18.74 5.80
N LYS A 43 8.84 -19.65 4.82
CA LYS A 43 9.61 -19.45 3.58
C LYS A 43 9.12 -18.26 2.76
N GLN A 44 7.81 -18.07 2.68
CA GLN A 44 7.21 -16.94 1.95
C GLN A 44 7.42 -15.63 2.71
N LEU A 45 7.40 -15.67 4.04
CA LEU A 45 7.76 -14.50 4.85
C LEU A 45 9.20 -14.07 4.58
N ASP A 46 10.15 -15.01 4.51
CA ASP A 46 11.55 -14.70 4.17
C ASP A 46 11.68 -14.04 2.79
N VAL A 47 10.92 -14.53 1.79
CA VAL A 47 10.87 -13.91 0.46
C VAL A 47 10.30 -12.49 0.53
N VAL A 48 9.20 -12.29 1.27
CA VAL A 48 8.56 -10.97 1.46
C VAL A 48 9.53 -9.98 2.11
N VAL A 49 10.23 -10.39 3.17
CA VAL A 49 11.22 -9.55 3.86
C VAL A 49 12.40 -9.25 2.93
N SER A 50 12.86 -10.23 2.17
CA SER A 50 13.95 -10.04 1.20
C SER A 50 13.55 -9.07 0.09
N ASN A 51 12.33 -9.18 -0.44
CA ASN A 51 11.80 -8.25 -1.45
C ASN A 51 11.70 -6.82 -0.90
N LEU A 52 11.21 -6.66 0.34
CA LEU A 52 11.14 -5.36 1.00
C LEU A 52 12.53 -4.72 1.17
N ALA A 53 13.56 -5.55 1.40
CA ALA A 53 14.94 -5.08 1.48
C ALA A 53 15.52 -4.72 0.11
N LEU A 54 15.25 -5.53 -0.93
CA LEU A 54 15.66 -5.23 -2.31
C LEU A 54 15.02 -3.95 -2.85
N ASP A 55 13.78 -3.67 -2.47
CA ASP A 55 13.06 -2.46 -2.84
C ASP A 55 13.49 -1.21 -2.04
N ASP A 56 14.49 -1.35 -1.16
CA ASP A 56 15.03 -0.29 -0.31
C ASP A 56 14.00 0.30 0.67
N TYR A 57 13.02 -0.51 1.14
CA TYR A 57 12.10 -0.09 2.20
C TYR A 57 12.65 -0.37 3.60
N ILE A 58 13.43 -1.45 3.73
CA ILE A 58 13.98 -1.89 5.01
C ILE A 58 15.40 -2.45 4.83
N GLU A 59 16.23 -2.30 5.85
CA GLU A 59 17.46 -3.07 5.97
C GLU A 59 17.20 -4.19 6.97
N CYS A 60 17.37 -5.46 6.55
CA CYS A 60 17.18 -6.60 7.44
C CYS A 60 18.48 -7.36 7.70
N GLU A 61 18.82 -7.54 8.97
CA GLU A 61 19.88 -8.43 9.43
C GLU A 61 19.28 -9.59 10.21
N LYS A 62 19.54 -10.82 9.76
CA LYS A 62 19.18 -12.01 10.54
C LYS A 62 20.27 -12.26 11.59
N LYS A 63 19.91 -12.26 12.87
CA LYS A 63 20.80 -12.66 13.96
C LYS A 63 20.21 -13.82 14.72
N GLU A 64 21.05 -14.81 14.97
CA GLU A 64 20.70 -15.93 15.83
C GLU A 64 21.29 -15.68 17.22
N LYS A 65 20.43 -15.65 18.24
CA LYS A 65 20.84 -15.47 19.64
C LYS A 65 20.07 -16.45 20.50
N ASN A 66 20.77 -17.25 21.31
CA ASN A 66 20.18 -18.27 22.19
C ASN A 66 19.22 -19.24 21.46
N GLY A 67 19.59 -19.73 20.27
CA GLY A 67 18.76 -20.66 19.48
C GLY A 67 17.45 -20.06 18.94
N LYS A 68 17.29 -18.73 19.00
CA LYS A 68 16.16 -18.00 18.42
C LYS A 68 16.68 -17.09 17.31
N VAL A 69 16.02 -17.16 16.15
CA VAL A 69 16.29 -16.30 15.00
C VAL A 69 15.52 -14.99 15.17
N TYR A 70 16.25 -13.89 15.10
CA TYR A 70 15.73 -12.53 15.16
C TYR A 70 16.01 -11.80 13.84
N PHE A 71 15.05 -10.99 13.40
CA PHE A 71 15.23 -10.03 12.32
C PHE A 71 15.46 -8.66 12.96
N LEU A 72 16.69 -8.13 12.86
CA LEU A 72 16.93 -6.72 13.07
C LEU A 72 16.48 -6.00 11.80
N VAL A 73 15.47 -5.16 11.92
CA VAL A 73 14.94 -4.39 10.80
C VAL A 73 15.15 -2.92 11.07
N SER A 74 15.80 -2.21 10.14
CA SER A 74 15.92 -0.76 10.15
C SER A 74 15.11 -0.17 8.99
N LEU A 75 14.36 0.89 9.24
CA LEU A 75 13.63 1.63 8.22
C LEU A 75 14.59 2.55 7.47
N THR A 76 14.60 2.43 6.14
CA THR A 76 15.28 3.36 5.25
C THR A 76 14.45 4.63 5.07
N MET A 77 14.99 5.62 4.32
CA MET A 77 14.23 6.83 3.97
C MET A 77 12.93 6.53 3.21
N ARG A 78 12.93 5.54 2.31
CA ARG A 78 11.70 5.12 1.59
C ARG A 78 10.72 4.42 2.52
N GLY A 79 11.24 3.59 3.44
CA GLY A 79 10.44 2.96 4.48
C GLY A 79 9.74 3.97 5.39
N ALA A 80 10.45 5.03 5.80
CA ALA A 80 9.88 6.12 6.58
C ALA A 80 8.87 6.97 5.80
N ALA A 81 9.04 7.09 4.49
CA ALA A 81 8.09 7.77 3.60
C ALA A 81 6.83 6.94 3.27
N PHE A 82 6.83 5.63 3.55
CA PHE A 82 5.77 4.69 3.20
C PHE A 82 4.36 5.15 3.63
N ASP A 83 4.19 5.68 4.85
CA ASP A 83 2.87 6.15 5.30
C ASP A 83 2.40 7.40 4.54
N ARG A 84 3.33 8.32 4.24
CA ARG A 84 3.02 9.51 3.43
C ARG A 84 2.65 9.14 2.01
N GLU A 85 3.38 8.21 1.39
CA GLU A 85 3.07 7.70 0.04
C GLU A 85 1.75 6.93 0.00
N ARG A 86 1.47 6.12 1.02
CA ARG A 86 0.20 5.39 1.11
C ARG A 86 -0.98 6.33 1.26
N GLN A 87 -0.83 7.39 2.05
CA GLN A 87 -1.88 8.40 2.21
C GLN A 87 -2.05 9.25 0.95
N SER A 88 -0.97 9.65 0.28
CA SER A 88 -1.05 10.44 -0.96
C SER A 88 -1.69 9.63 -2.10
N GLN A 89 -1.32 8.35 -2.26
CA GLN A 89 -1.92 7.48 -3.27
C GLN A 89 -3.42 7.28 -3.07
N LYS A 90 -3.87 7.05 -1.83
CA LYS A 90 -5.32 6.94 -1.53
C LYS A 90 -6.07 8.21 -1.90
N ARG A 91 -5.53 9.38 -1.54
CA ARG A 91 -6.14 10.68 -1.83
C ARG A 91 -6.18 10.97 -3.34
N GLN A 92 -5.09 10.66 -4.04
CA GLN A 92 -5.00 10.84 -5.49
C GLN A 92 -6.00 9.93 -6.23
N MET A 93 -6.11 8.67 -5.80
CA MET A 93 -7.06 7.72 -6.38
C MET A 93 -8.50 8.21 -6.19
N MET A 94 -8.88 8.61 -4.98
CA MET A 94 -10.20 9.21 -4.71
C MET A 94 -10.46 10.46 -5.58
N ARG A 95 -9.50 11.39 -5.65
CA ARG A 95 -9.65 12.62 -6.43
C ARG A 95 -9.81 12.33 -7.92
N SER A 96 -9.10 11.35 -8.46
CA SER A 96 -9.24 10.92 -9.86
C SER A 96 -10.61 10.30 -10.16
N LEU A 97 -11.16 9.52 -9.23
CA LEU A 97 -12.48 8.94 -9.37
C LEU A 97 -13.57 10.02 -9.34
N LEU A 98 -13.46 10.98 -8.44
CA LEU A 98 -14.34 12.15 -8.36
C LEU A 98 -14.31 12.99 -9.65
N TRP A 99 -13.12 13.26 -10.17
CA TRP A 99 -12.96 13.98 -11.44
C TRP A 99 -13.57 13.24 -12.62
N LYS A 100 -13.33 11.93 -12.73
CA LYS A 100 -13.93 11.09 -13.78
C LYS A 100 -15.44 11.08 -13.68
N LEU A 101 -15.98 10.93 -12.47
CA LEU A 101 -17.43 10.93 -12.25
C LEU A 101 -18.05 12.28 -12.65
N GLY A 102 -17.41 13.39 -12.25
CA GLY A 102 -17.83 14.74 -12.65
C GLY A 102 -17.81 14.96 -14.16
N LEU A 103 -16.75 14.52 -14.85
CA LEU A 103 -16.65 14.59 -16.31
C LEU A 103 -17.72 13.75 -17.01
N THR A 104 -18.00 12.54 -16.53
CA THR A 104 -19.04 11.68 -17.11
C THR A 104 -20.42 12.29 -16.97
N VAL A 105 -20.76 12.79 -15.76
CA VAL A 105 -22.07 13.42 -15.51
C VAL A 105 -22.20 14.74 -16.29
N GLY A 106 -21.16 15.58 -16.27
CA GLY A 106 -21.14 16.83 -17.03
C GLY A 106 -21.26 16.61 -18.54
N GLY A 107 -20.55 15.60 -19.08
CA GLY A 107 -20.64 15.20 -20.48
C GLY A 107 -22.03 14.68 -20.86
N ALA A 108 -22.67 13.88 -20.00
CA ALA A 108 -24.02 13.39 -20.23
C ALA A 108 -25.06 14.53 -20.25
N ILE A 109 -24.94 15.50 -19.34
CA ILE A 109 -25.80 16.68 -19.31
C ILE A 109 -25.61 17.52 -20.58
N LEU A 110 -24.36 17.78 -20.98
CA LEU A 110 -24.05 18.49 -22.23
C LEU A 110 -24.64 17.80 -23.45
N ALA A 111 -24.45 16.48 -23.58
CA ALA A 111 -25.00 15.70 -24.67
C ALA A 111 -26.54 15.75 -24.68
N PHE A 112 -27.18 15.67 -23.51
CA PHE A 112 -28.63 15.78 -23.37
C PHE A 112 -29.14 17.17 -23.79
N VAL A 113 -28.51 18.24 -23.31
CA VAL A 113 -28.87 19.62 -23.66
C VAL A 113 -28.72 19.87 -25.17
N LEU A 114 -27.60 19.44 -25.76
CA LEU A 114 -27.39 19.52 -27.20
C LEU A 114 -28.45 18.74 -27.98
N GLY A 115 -28.79 17.52 -27.52
CA GLY A 115 -29.85 16.72 -28.11
C GLY A 115 -31.22 17.41 -28.06
N VAL A 116 -31.58 18.01 -26.93
CA VAL A 116 -32.84 18.76 -26.79
C VAL A 116 -32.86 20.00 -27.69
N ILE A 117 -31.77 20.75 -27.77
CA ILE A 117 -31.68 21.96 -28.61
C ILE A 117 -31.77 21.57 -30.10
N LEU A 118 -31.02 20.56 -30.54
CA LEU A 118 -31.07 20.04 -31.90
C LEU A 118 -32.48 19.56 -32.26
N ASN A 119 -33.13 18.83 -31.35
CA ASN A 119 -34.50 18.36 -31.58
C ASN A 119 -35.52 19.51 -31.64
N ARG A 120 -35.26 20.64 -30.96
CA ARG A 120 -36.15 21.81 -31.01
C ARG A 120 -35.98 22.65 -32.27
N ILE A 121 -34.79 22.61 -32.90
CA ILE A 121 -34.46 23.41 -34.10
C ILE A 121 -34.69 22.60 -35.38
N PHE A 122 -34.33 21.31 -35.38
CA PHE A 122 -34.41 20.43 -36.54
C PHE A 122 -35.48 19.34 -36.43
N GLY A 123 -36.03 19.10 -35.24
CA GLY A 123 -37.18 18.22 -35.06
C GLY A 123 -38.43 18.96 -35.53
N LYS A 124 -38.99 18.46 -36.64
CA LYS A 124 -40.24 18.92 -37.23
C LYS A 124 -41.44 18.37 -36.44
#